data_AF-A0A4R4QRB8-F1
#
_entry.id   AF-A0A4R4QRB8-F1
#
_cell.length_a   1.000
_cell.length_b   1.000
_cell.length_c   1.000
_cell.angle_alpha   90.00
_cell.angle_beta   90.00
_cell.angle_gamma   90.00
#
_symmetry.space_group_name_H-M   'P 1'
#
loop_
_entity.id
_entity.type
_entity.pdbx_description
1 polymer ?
#
loop_
_entity_poly.entity_id
_entity_poly.type
_entity_poly.pdbx_seq_one_letter_code
_entity_poly.pdbx_strand_id
1 'polypeptide(L)'
;MRPASPPARPDTILDTKGTHVDGRSWHERKGTDNVPGRSCSGQLAGSRRRLRMWHVVGVAEPEERVYEALARRRQATAADLLADVALSRAQLTRTLGRLVDRGLASRLSGRPTRYAATPPDQVATVLIAERERDLLRLRTHADQLAKELRRHDGTGRHPAELVEVIEGAANLRATLVRLQREARVQIRGLDRPPYLDNPVSGNTEEAHQLADRGLTYRVIYDRSALAIPGRMAEIWRGIQSGERARVASNVPMKMMLSDDRLALIPVMTGGELADAAYLIHPSSLLDAVCELFEALWERAVAINRAVNRGGADQPDDVELADEGHPDQLADRDVELIGLLAGGATDERIARTLGWSVRTVHRHVHRIMTMVGAETRFQAGMEAVRRGWV
;
A
#
# COMPACT_ATOMS: atom_id res chain seq x y z
N MET A 1 55.39 -47.70 -15.64
CA MET A 1 54.85 -46.97 -14.47
C MET A 1 53.45 -47.50 -14.20
N ARG A 2 53.24 -48.17 -13.06
CA ARG A 2 51.99 -48.83 -12.66
C ARG A 2 50.98 -47.82 -12.09
N PRO A 3 49.66 -48.09 -12.14
CA PRO A 3 48.62 -47.25 -11.54
C PRO A 3 48.41 -47.60 -10.06
N ALA A 4 47.97 -46.63 -9.25
CA ALA A 4 47.58 -46.85 -7.86
C ALA A 4 46.14 -46.37 -7.64
N SER A 5 45.28 -47.32 -7.29
CA SER A 5 43.92 -47.17 -6.75
C SER A 5 43.97 -46.95 -5.21
N PRO A 6 42.84 -46.59 -4.54
CA PRO A 6 42.78 -45.79 -3.30
C PRO A 6 42.65 -46.63 -2.01
N PRO A 7 42.67 -46.00 -0.81
CA PRO A 7 42.02 -46.53 0.39
C PRO A 7 40.76 -45.71 0.74
N ALA A 8 39.56 -46.30 0.88
CA ALA A 8 39.02 -47.11 1.99
C ALA A 8 38.46 -46.28 3.16
N ARG A 9 37.15 -46.45 3.41
CA ARG A 9 36.40 -46.01 4.60
C ARG A 9 36.89 -46.72 5.86
N PRO A 10 36.51 -46.22 7.04
CA PRO A 10 36.10 -47.11 8.13
C PRO A 10 34.68 -46.85 8.63
N ASP A 11 34.07 -47.95 9.06
CA ASP A 11 32.77 -48.12 9.66
C ASP A 11 32.67 -47.60 11.11
N THR A 12 31.47 -47.09 11.44
CA THR A 12 30.59 -47.36 12.59
C THR A 12 31.19 -47.58 14.00
N ILE A 13 30.68 -46.84 15.01
CA ILE A 13 29.98 -47.38 16.21
C ILE A 13 29.38 -46.23 17.06
N LEU A 14 28.17 -46.53 17.54
CA LEU A 14 27.29 -45.90 18.54
C LEU A 14 28.01 -45.27 19.75
N ASP A 15 27.46 -44.23 20.40
CA ASP A 15 26.42 -44.42 21.42
C ASP A 15 25.85 -43.13 22.06
N THR A 16 24.54 -43.22 22.32
CA THR A 16 23.69 -42.67 23.39
C THR A 16 23.57 -41.19 23.83
N LYS A 17 22.28 -40.85 24.06
CA LYS A 17 21.64 -40.03 25.12
C LYS A 17 21.26 -38.59 24.81
N GLY A 18 19.96 -38.40 24.56
CA GLY A 18 19.24 -37.13 24.68
C GLY A 18 17.76 -37.40 25.00
N THR A 19 17.44 -37.36 26.28
CA THR A 19 16.14 -37.56 26.93
C THR A 19 14.98 -36.77 26.31
N HIS A 20 13.88 -37.47 26.02
CA HIS A 20 12.58 -36.90 25.65
C HIS A 20 11.77 -36.64 26.93
N VAL A 21 11.27 -35.42 27.09
CA VAL A 21 10.44 -34.99 28.23
C VAL A 21 8.96 -35.08 27.87
N ASP A 22 8.27 -35.72 28.80
CA ASP A 22 6.86 -36.01 28.99
C ASP A 22 5.90 -34.84 28.70
N GLY A 23 4.83 -35.13 27.98
CA GLY A 23 3.71 -34.24 27.78
C GLY A 23 2.72 -34.35 28.94
N ARG A 24 2.18 -33.22 29.40
CA ARG A 24 0.98 -33.23 30.24
C ARG A 24 0.09 -32.01 30.05
N SER A 25 -1.19 -32.34 30.04
CA SER A 25 -2.42 -31.57 29.98
C SER A 25 -2.48 -30.35 30.90
N TRP A 26 -3.15 -29.29 30.43
CA TRP A 26 -3.64 -28.20 31.27
C TRP A 26 -5.16 -28.34 31.45
N HIS A 27 -5.55 -28.60 32.70
CA HIS A 27 -6.92 -28.58 33.19
C HIS A 27 -7.39 -27.14 33.43
N GLU A 28 -8.60 -26.84 32.95
CA GLU A 28 -9.45 -25.75 33.40
C GLU A 28 -9.69 -25.81 34.92
N ARG A 29 -9.55 -24.68 35.60
CA ARG A 29 -10.09 -24.49 36.95
C ARG A 29 -10.91 -23.20 37.01
N LYS A 30 -12.20 -23.38 37.28
CA LYS A 30 -13.14 -22.35 37.72
C LYS A 30 -12.75 -21.84 39.11
N GLY A 31 -12.76 -20.53 39.29
CA GLY A 31 -12.67 -19.87 40.59
C GLY A 31 -13.75 -18.79 40.69
N THR A 32 -14.78 -19.08 41.47
CA THR A 32 -15.78 -18.13 41.97
C THR A 32 -15.23 -17.45 43.21
N ASP A 33 -15.31 -16.13 43.31
CA ASP A 33 -15.30 -15.44 44.60
C ASP A 33 -16.13 -14.16 44.52
N ASN A 34 -16.89 -13.91 45.59
CA ASN A 34 -17.94 -12.92 45.71
C ASN A 34 -17.70 -12.06 46.97
N VAL A 35 -18.09 -10.77 46.87
CA VAL A 35 -18.45 -9.79 47.94
C VAL A 35 -17.29 -9.02 48.65
N PRO A 36 -17.43 -7.75 49.15
CA PRO A 36 -18.36 -6.62 48.86
C PRO A 36 -17.68 -5.24 48.58
N GLY A 37 -18.45 -4.37 47.89
CA GLY A 37 -18.72 -2.96 48.23
C GLY A 37 -17.62 -2.04 48.78
N ARG A 38 -17.08 -1.16 47.91
CA ARG A 38 -16.70 0.21 48.29
C ARG A 38 -17.25 1.21 47.28
N SER A 39 -18.07 2.10 47.79
CA SER A 39 -18.55 3.32 47.15
C SER A 39 -17.38 4.18 46.66
N CYS A 40 -17.18 4.24 45.35
CA CYS A 40 -16.31 5.22 44.72
C CYS A 40 -17.22 6.23 43.99
N SER A 41 -17.66 7.25 44.74
CA SER A 41 -18.28 8.44 44.17
C SER A 41 -17.25 9.14 43.27
N GLY A 42 -17.39 8.92 41.97
CA GLY A 42 -16.53 9.52 40.95
C GLY A 42 -16.66 11.04 40.93
N GLN A 43 -15.66 11.73 41.46
CA GLN A 43 -15.37 13.10 41.06
C GLN A 43 -14.62 13.05 39.72
N LEU A 44 -15.38 13.23 38.65
CA LEU A 44 -14.88 13.51 37.30
C LEU A 44 -14.19 14.88 37.28
N ALA A 45 -12.95 14.95 37.76
CA ALA A 45 -12.04 16.04 37.45
C ALA A 45 -11.47 15.80 36.05
N GLY A 46 -12.26 16.13 35.03
CA GLY A 46 -11.84 16.13 33.63
C GLY A 46 -10.74 17.17 33.40
N SER A 47 -9.49 16.78 33.58
CA SER A 47 -8.33 17.48 33.05
C SER A 47 -8.39 17.44 31.53
N ARG A 48 -9.13 18.41 30.94
CA ARG A 48 -9.09 18.72 29.51
C ARG A 48 -7.63 18.98 29.15
N ARG A 49 -6.97 17.97 28.57
CA ARG A 49 -5.65 18.07 27.95
C ARG A 49 -5.75 19.19 26.92
N ARG A 50 -5.29 20.40 27.24
CA ARG A 50 -5.31 21.55 26.31
C ARG A 50 -4.56 21.10 25.07
N LEU A 51 -5.28 21.02 23.95
CA LEU A 51 -4.70 20.69 22.66
C LEU A 51 -3.72 21.81 22.31
N ARG A 52 -2.44 21.46 22.24
CA ARG A 52 -1.36 22.41 21.91
C ARG A 52 -1.30 22.56 20.40
N MET A 53 -2.05 23.53 19.89
CA MET A 53 -2.29 23.67 18.45
C MET A 53 -1.32 24.66 17.79
N TRP A 54 -0.82 25.64 18.55
CA TRP A 54 0.02 26.70 17.99
C TRP A 54 1.46 26.23 17.67
N HIS A 55 1.90 25.11 18.25
CA HIS A 55 3.17 24.48 17.91
C HIS A 55 3.24 24.04 16.44
N VAL A 56 2.11 23.62 15.83
CA VAL A 56 2.05 23.20 14.42
C VAL A 56 2.47 24.33 13.46
N VAL A 57 2.24 25.58 13.87
CA VAL A 57 2.59 26.79 13.13
C VAL A 57 3.80 27.52 13.72
N GLY A 58 4.64 26.82 14.50
CA GLY A 58 5.93 27.35 14.96
C GLY A 58 5.85 28.33 16.14
N VAL A 59 4.83 28.25 16.98
CA VAL A 59 4.78 28.97 18.27
C VAL A 59 5.29 28.05 19.38
N ALA A 60 6.32 28.47 20.10
CA ALA A 60 6.91 27.67 21.18
C ALA A 60 5.98 27.58 22.40
N GLU A 61 6.11 26.52 23.20
CA GLU A 61 5.23 26.28 24.36
C GLU A 61 5.13 27.47 25.35
N PRO A 62 6.22 28.15 25.75
CA PRO A 62 6.11 29.32 26.63
C PRO A 62 5.35 30.48 25.98
N GLU A 63 5.46 30.65 24.66
CA GLU A 63 4.79 31.70 23.88
C GLU A 63 3.29 31.39 23.74
N GLU A 64 2.95 30.15 23.39
CA GLU A 64 1.57 29.66 23.29
C GLU A 64 0.80 29.89 24.59
N ARG A 65 1.39 29.52 25.73
CA ARG A 65 0.75 29.69 27.04
C ARG A 65 0.48 31.15 27.38
N VAL A 66 1.43 32.04 27.13
CA VAL A 66 1.29 33.48 27.40
C VAL A 66 0.28 34.11 26.43
N TYR A 67 0.32 33.74 25.15
CA TYR A 67 -0.60 34.21 24.14
C TYR A 67 -2.05 33.80 24.45
N GLU A 68 -2.31 32.54 24.80
CA GLU A 68 -3.66 32.11 25.20
C GLU A 68 -4.16 32.80 26.48
N ALA A 69 -3.28 32.97 27.47
CA ALA A 69 -3.63 33.68 28.70
C ALA A 69 -3.99 35.15 28.44
N LEU A 70 -3.35 35.75 27.44
CA LEU A 70 -3.62 37.10 26.98
C LEU A 70 -4.90 37.17 26.12
N ALA A 71 -5.12 36.22 25.21
CA ALA A 71 -6.27 36.16 24.30
C ALA A 71 -7.61 35.91 25.01
N ARG A 72 -7.58 35.27 26.20
CA ARG A 72 -8.75 35.13 27.08
C ARG A 72 -9.13 36.42 27.80
N ARG A 73 -8.31 37.47 27.68
CA ARG A 73 -8.48 38.77 28.31
C ARG A 73 -8.56 39.84 27.22
N ARG A 74 -9.23 40.95 27.51
CA ARG A 74 -9.24 42.11 26.62
C ARG A 74 -7.87 42.84 26.63
N GLN A 75 -7.24 42.93 27.79
CA GLN A 75 -5.90 43.47 28.00
C GLN A 75 -5.35 43.01 29.36
N ALA A 76 -4.03 42.90 29.51
CA ALA A 76 -3.40 42.49 30.76
C ALA A 76 -2.03 43.16 30.97
N THR A 77 -1.65 43.41 32.23
CA THR A 77 -0.28 43.76 32.59
C THR A 77 0.57 42.51 32.77
N ALA A 78 1.90 42.66 32.78
CA ALA A 78 2.78 41.53 33.11
C ALA A 78 2.54 40.97 34.52
N ALA A 79 2.07 41.79 35.47
CA ALA A 79 1.71 41.34 36.80
C ALA A 79 0.45 40.48 36.79
N ASP A 80 -0.56 40.86 36.00
CA ASP A 80 -1.83 40.11 35.88
C ASP A 80 -1.63 38.71 35.30
N LEU A 81 -0.63 38.55 34.42
CA LEU A 81 -0.34 37.28 33.76
C LEU A 81 0.49 36.33 34.63
N LEU A 82 1.30 36.84 35.58
CA LEU A 82 2.18 36.00 36.42
C LEU A 82 1.43 34.93 37.22
N ALA A 83 0.18 35.19 37.60
CA ALA A 83 -0.64 34.24 38.34
C ALA A 83 -1.07 33.02 37.50
N ASP A 84 -1.16 33.18 36.17
CA ASP A 84 -1.73 32.18 35.26
C ASP A 84 -0.68 31.38 34.48
N VAL A 85 0.52 31.95 34.34
CA VAL A 85 1.64 31.30 33.66
C VAL A 85 2.73 30.97 34.68
N ALA A 86 2.98 29.67 34.86
CA ALA A 86 4.18 29.14 35.51
C ALA A 86 5.46 29.52 34.71
N LEU A 87 5.87 30.78 34.83
CA LEU A 87 7.06 31.42 34.28
C LEU A 87 7.56 32.47 35.29
N SER A 88 8.87 32.70 35.35
CA SER A 88 9.42 33.82 36.13
C SER A 88 9.11 35.17 35.47
N ARG A 89 9.12 36.26 36.24
CA ARG A 89 8.90 37.63 35.72
C ARG A 89 9.84 38.00 34.57
N ALA A 90 11.11 37.57 34.65
CA ALA A 90 12.10 37.78 33.60
C ALA A 90 11.82 36.94 32.35
N GLN A 91 11.29 35.72 32.49
CA GLN A 91 10.86 34.89 31.36
C GLN A 91 9.61 35.47 30.70
N LEU A 92 8.59 35.82 31.48
CA LEU A 92 7.34 36.40 30.97
C LEU A 92 7.59 37.69 30.19
N THR A 93 8.44 38.59 30.70
CA THR A 93 8.76 39.85 30.02
C THR A 93 9.45 39.61 28.67
N ARG A 94 10.37 38.64 28.60
CA ARG A 94 11.03 38.24 27.34
C ARG A 94 10.03 37.62 26.36
N THR A 95 9.16 36.73 26.84
CA THR A 95 8.13 36.09 26.01
C THR A 95 7.14 37.12 25.47
N LEU A 96 6.67 38.07 26.28
CA LEU A 96 5.82 39.17 25.83
C LEU A 96 6.52 40.05 24.78
N GLY A 97 7.83 40.30 24.93
CA GLY A 97 8.63 40.96 23.89
C GLY A 97 8.58 40.21 22.57
N ARG A 98 8.87 38.90 22.57
CA ARG A 98 8.81 38.06 21.37
C ARG A 98 7.42 37.99 20.73
N LEU A 99 6.36 37.92 21.53
CA LEU A 99 4.99 37.94 21.02
C LEU A 99 4.68 39.27 20.33
N VAL A 100 5.18 40.40 20.86
CA VAL A 100 5.04 41.70 20.22
C VAL A 100 5.85 41.79 18.93
N ASP A 101 7.11 41.34 18.95
CA ASP A 101 7.98 41.37 17.77
C ASP A 101 7.43 40.49 16.62
N ARG A 102 6.72 39.40 16.96
CA ARG A 102 6.05 38.50 16.01
C ARG A 102 4.63 38.95 15.63
N GLY A 103 4.14 40.10 16.13
CA GLY A 103 2.80 40.59 15.85
C GLY A 103 1.65 39.78 16.48
N LEU A 104 1.97 38.86 17.41
CA LEU A 104 1.01 38.03 18.15
C LEU A 104 0.37 38.79 19.32
N ALA A 105 1.02 39.86 19.78
CA ALA A 105 0.49 40.77 20.78
C ALA A 105 0.86 42.22 20.43
N SER A 106 0.14 43.17 20.99
CA SER A 106 0.45 44.59 20.93
C SER A 106 0.71 45.14 22.32
N ARG A 107 1.64 46.08 22.42
CA ARG A 107 1.90 46.84 23.64
C ARG A 107 1.03 48.11 23.62
N LEU A 108 0.21 48.29 24.64
CA LEU A 108 -0.64 49.46 24.81
C LEU A 108 0.07 50.52 25.66
N SER A 109 -0.16 51.79 25.30
CA SER A 109 0.35 52.95 26.03
C SER A 109 -0.30 53.05 27.42
N GLY A 110 0.52 53.28 28.46
CA GLY A 110 0.03 53.45 29.83
C GLY A 110 1.05 53.00 30.90
N ARG A 111 0.86 53.46 32.13
CA ARG A 111 1.60 52.99 33.31
C ARG A 111 0.60 52.41 34.32
N PRO A 112 0.72 51.11 34.71
CA PRO A 112 1.66 50.12 34.18
C PRO A 112 1.36 49.72 32.71
N THR A 113 2.39 49.27 31.99
CA THR A 113 2.27 48.82 30.59
C THR A 113 1.28 47.67 30.47
N ARG A 114 0.35 47.77 29.52
CA ARG A 114 -0.63 46.74 29.19
C ARG A 114 -0.32 46.10 27.84
N TYR A 115 -0.76 44.87 27.68
CA TYR A 115 -0.65 44.09 26.46
C TYR A 115 -2.04 43.64 26.02
N ALA A 116 -2.24 43.51 24.71
CA ALA A 116 -3.43 42.89 24.14
C ALA A 116 -3.00 41.85 23.10
N ALA A 117 -3.67 40.70 23.06
CA ALA A 117 -3.41 39.69 22.05
C ALA A 117 -3.99 40.15 20.71
N THR A 118 -3.28 39.84 19.63
CA THR A 118 -3.88 39.88 18.30
C THR A 118 -4.97 38.81 18.22
N PRO A 119 -6.11 39.04 17.56
CA PRO A 119 -7.19 38.06 17.47
C PRO A 119 -6.73 36.68 16.95
N PRO A 120 -7.13 35.55 17.58
CA PRO A 120 -6.66 34.22 17.21
C PRO A 120 -6.93 33.79 15.77
N ASP A 121 -8.05 34.19 15.20
CA ASP A 121 -8.39 33.96 13.80
C ASP A 121 -7.37 34.61 12.86
N GLN A 122 -7.01 35.88 13.11
CA GLN A 122 -6.02 36.61 12.31
C GLN A 122 -4.62 36.00 12.48
N VAL A 123 -4.23 35.68 13.72
CA VAL A 123 -2.95 35.03 14.01
C VAL A 123 -2.84 33.68 13.31
N ALA A 124 -3.90 32.86 13.37
CA ALA A 124 -3.93 31.55 12.71
C ALA A 124 -3.78 31.70 11.19
N THR A 125 -4.55 32.59 10.56
CA THR A 125 -4.47 32.83 9.11
C THR A 125 -3.07 33.22 8.67
N VAL A 126 -2.42 34.16 9.37
CA VAL A 126 -1.08 34.64 9.01
C VAL A 126 -0.03 33.55 9.20
N LEU A 127 -0.02 32.89 10.37
CA LEU A 127 0.99 31.87 10.67
C LEU A 127 0.83 30.61 9.83
N ILE A 128 -0.39 30.20 9.48
CA ILE A 128 -0.64 29.10 8.55
C ILE A 128 -0.09 29.45 7.17
N ALA A 129 -0.40 30.64 6.64
CA ALA A 129 0.08 31.07 5.33
C ALA A 129 1.62 31.18 5.30
N GLU A 130 2.24 31.68 6.37
CA GLU A 130 3.71 31.67 6.51
C GLU A 130 4.26 30.24 6.50
N ARG A 131 3.64 29.33 7.25
CA ARG A 131 4.08 27.94 7.32
C ARG A 131 3.94 27.21 5.97
N GLU A 132 2.87 27.46 5.23
CA GLU A 132 2.68 26.93 3.88
C GLU A 132 3.75 27.44 2.91
N ARG A 133 4.08 28.74 2.96
CA ARG A 133 5.18 29.32 2.17
C ARG A 133 6.53 28.69 2.54
N ASP A 134 6.80 28.45 3.81
CA ASP A 134 8.04 27.78 4.25
C ASP A 134 8.11 26.34 3.76
N LEU A 135 7.00 25.60 3.80
CA LEU A 135 6.92 24.24 3.26
C LEU A 135 7.12 24.23 1.74
N LEU A 136 6.58 25.21 1.02
CA LEU A 136 6.80 25.34 -0.42
C LEU A 136 8.25 25.72 -0.75
N ARG A 137 8.86 26.63 0.02
CA ARG A 137 10.29 26.98 -0.11
C ARG A 137 11.18 25.78 0.16
N LEU A 138 10.90 25.00 1.20
CA LEU A 138 11.62 23.76 1.50
C LEU A 138 11.49 22.74 0.37
N ARG A 139 10.28 22.53 -0.18
CA ARG A 139 10.07 21.66 -1.34
C ARG A 139 10.89 22.12 -2.54
N THR A 140 10.84 23.41 -2.86
CA THR A 140 11.59 23.99 -3.99
C THR A 140 13.09 23.83 -3.79
N HIS A 141 13.59 24.07 -2.58
CA HIS A 141 15.00 23.92 -2.25
C HIS A 141 15.44 22.44 -2.30
N ALA A 142 14.62 21.52 -1.79
CA ALA A 142 14.87 20.08 -1.90
C ALA A 142 14.90 19.62 -3.37
N ASP A 143 14.01 20.13 -4.22
CA ASP A 143 14.02 19.85 -5.65
C ASP A 143 15.26 20.42 -6.34
N GLN A 144 15.72 21.61 -5.94
CA GLN A 144 16.97 22.22 -6.42
C GLN A 144 18.18 21.39 -6.00
N LEU A 145 18.30 21.03 -4.72
CA LEU A 145 19.35 20.15 -4.22
C LEU A 145 19.32 18.79 -4.93
N ALA A 146 18.14 18.22 -5.18
CA ALA A 146 18.03 16.99 -5.95
C ALA A 146 18.48 17.17 -7.41
N LYS A 147 18.23 18.34 -8.03
CA LYS A 147 18.74 18.68 -9.38
C LYS A 147 20.26 18.90 -9.36
N GLU A 148 20.80 19.54 -8.33
CA GLU A 148 22.23 19.77 -8.14
C GLU A 148 22.96 18.46 -7.89
N LEU A 149 22.43 17.58 -7.04
CA LEU A 149 22.91 16.21 -6.86
C LEU A 149 22.91 15.47 -8.19
N ARG A 150 21.81 15.48 -8.96
CA ARG A 150 21.79 14.89 -10.32
C ARG A 150 22.82 15.49 -11.29
N ARG A 151 23.17 16.77 -11.14
CA ARG A 151 24.18 17.45 -11.97
C ARG A 151 25.61 17.15 -11.51
N HIS A 152 25.84 17.04 -10.19
CA HIS A 152 27.08 16.55 -9.60
C HIS A 152 27.30 15.07 -9.94
N ASP A 153 26.23 14.27 -9.98
CA ASP A 153 26.21 12.90 -10.51
C ASP A 153 26.46 12.84 -12.03
N GLY A 154 26.56 14.00 -12.72
CA GLY A 154 27.04 14.11 -14.10
C GLY A 154 28.54 13.81 -14.25
N THR A 155 29.29 13.80 -13.13
CA THR A 155 30.46 12.91 -12.98
C THR A 155 29.94 11.64 -12.35
N GLY A 156 29.55 10.67 -13.19
CA GLY A 156 28.72 9.52 -12.87
C GLY A 156 28.85 8.94 -11.46
N ARG A 157 27.69 8.60 -10.85
CA ARG A 157 27.62 7.33 -10.09
C ARG A 157 28.40 6.30 -10.89
N HIS A 158 29.37 5.63 -10.27
CA HIS A 158 30.06 4.54 -10.95
C HIS A 158 28.98 3.62 -11.55
N PRO A 159 29.07 3.15 -12.80
CA PRO A 159 28.00 2.33 -13.41
C PRO A 159 27.54 1.15 -12.53
N ALA A 160 28.41 0.67 -11.63
CA ALA A 160 28.12 -0.33 -10.61
C ALA A 160 27.15 0.10 -9.49
N GLU A 161 26.88 1.40 -9.29
CA GLU A 161 25.95 1.95 -8.29
C GLU A 161 24.55 2.25 -8.86
N LEU A 162 24.37 2.07 -10.18
CA LEU A 162 23.06 2.19 -10.83
C LEU A 162 22.17 0.98 -10.58
N VAL A 163 22.79 -0.16 -10.28
CA VAL A 163 22.13 -1.41 -9.92
C VAL A 163 22.66 -1.84 -8.56
N GLU A 164 21.83 -1.71 -7.54
CA GLU A 164 22.12 -2.18 -6.19
C GLU A 164 21.61 -3.62 -6.04
N VAL A 165 22.39 -4.50 -5.42
CA VAL A 165 21.95 -5.85 -5.08
C VAL A 165 21.44 -5.84 -3.65
N ILE A 166 20.15 -6.07 -3.49
CA ILE A 166 19.52 -6.27 -2.18
C ILE A 166 19.61 -7.75 -1.85
N GLU A 167 20.25 -8.10 -0.74
CA GLU A 167 20.41 -9.48 -0.28
C GLU A 167 19.60 -9.76 0.99
N GLY A 168 19.07 -10.97 1.09
CA GLY A 168 18.24 -11.47 2.18
C GLY A 168 16.75 -11.22 1.98
N ALA A 169 15.93 -12.26 2.22
CA ALA A 169 14.47 -12.19 2.10
C ALA A 169 13.83 -11.07 2.93
N ALA A 170 14.38 -10.77 4.12
CA ALA A 170 13.87 -9.69 4.98
C ALA A 170 14.10 -8.30 4.36
N ASN A 171 15.29 -8.04 3.82
CA ASN A 171 15.62 -6.78 3.16
C ASN A 171 14.84 -6.61 1.86
N LEU A 172 14.66 -7.71 1.11
CA LEU A 172 13.82 -7.73 -0.09
C LEU A 172 12.37 -7.35 0.23
N ARG A 173 11.76 -7.97 1.25
CA ARG A 173 10.40 -7.62 1.72
C ARG A 173 10.30 -6.16 2.17
N ALA A 174 11.27 -5.68 2.96
CA ALA A 174 11.29 -4.29 3.40
C ALA A 174 11.39 -3.32 2.21
N THR A 175 12.18 -3.67 1.18
CA THR A 175 12.35 -2.87 -0.03
C THR A 175 11.08 -2.88 -0.89
N LEU A 176 10.42 -4.03 -1.06
CA LEU A 176 9.12 -4.15 -1.73
C LEU A 176 8.06 -3.26 -1.09
N VAL A 177 7.95 -3.28 0.24
CA VAL A 177 7.01 -2.43 0.99
C VAL A 177 7.36 -0.95 0.82
N ARG A 178 8.64 -0.59 0.95
CA ARG A 178 9.10 0.79 0.80
C ARG A 178 8.78 1.35 -0.60
N LEU A 179 9.11 0.60 -1.65
CA LEU A 179 8.86 0.98 -3.05
C LEU A 179 7.39 1.30 -3.32
N GLN A 180 6.50 0.46 -2.78
CA GLN A 180 5.07 0.67 -2.94
C GLN A 180 4.61 1.91 -2.18
N ARG A 181 4.98 2.08 -0.91
CA ARG A 181 4.56 3.21 -0.06
C ARG A 181 5.02 4.58 -0.56
N GLU A 182 6.21 4.63 -1.13
CA GLU A 182 6.84 5.85 -1.63
C GLU A 182 6.33 6.29 -3.02
N ALA A 183 5.65 5.39 -3.74
CA ALA A 183 5.07 5.67 -5.04
C ALA A 183 4.03 6.79 -4.95
N ARG A 184 4.07 7.72 -5.93
CA ARG A 184 3.18 8.90 -5.94
C ARG A 184 2.23 8.95 -7.13
N VAL A 185 2.62 8.35 -8.25
CA VAL A 185 1.92 8.46 -9.54
C VAL A 185 1.43 7.08 -9.97
N GLN A 186 2.33 6.10 -10.01
CA GLN A 186 1.99 4.77 -10.50
C GLN A 186 2.87 3.67 -9.93
N ILE A 187 2.31 2.47 -9.89
CA ILE A 187 3.03 1.22 -9.68
C ILE A 187 2.76 0.33 -10.89
N ARG A 188 3.81 -0.27 -11.45
CA ARG A 188 3.72 -1.19 -12.58
C ARG A 188 4.38 -2.52 -12.22
N GLY A 189 3.69 -3.63 -12.45
CA GLY A 189 4.16 -4.96 -12.07
C GLY A 189 4.17 -5.94 -13.25
N LEU A 190 5.25 -6.70 -13.39
CA LEU A 190 5.26 -7.96 -14.12
C LEU A 190 5.20 -9.10 -13.11
N ASP A 191 4.10 -9.85 -13.11
CA ASP A 191 3.82 -10.88 -12.13
C ASP A 191 3.94 -12.28 -12.74
N ARG A 192 5.00 -13.00 -12.35
CA ARG A 192 5.20 -14.40 -12.72
C ARG A 192 5.85 -15.19 -11.59
N PRO A 193 5.62 -16.51 -11.49
CA PRO A 193 6.37 -17.38 -10.61
C PRO A 193 7.86 -17.50 -11.04
N PRO A 194 8.77 -17.86 -10.12
CA PRO A 194 8.53 -18.18 -8.70
C PRO A 194 8.30 -16.94 -7.80
N TYR A 195 7.63 -17.15 -6.66
CA TYR A 195 7.30 -16.10 -5.68
C TYR A 195 8.07 -16.28 -4.38
N LEU A 196 8.43 -15.16 -3.74
CA LEU A 196 9.11 -15.15 -2.43
C LEU A 196 8.18 -15.61 -1.31
N ASP A 197 6.93 -15.12 -1.34
CA ASP A 197 5.89 -15.43 -0.37
C ASP A 197 4.70 -16.09 -1.08
N ASN A 198 3.74 -16.60 -0.31
CA ASN A 198 2.53 -17.21 -0.87
C ASN A 198 1.73 -16.17 -1.70
N PRO A 199 1.59 -16.37 -3.03
CA PRO A 199 0.93 -15.41 -3.91
C PRO A 199 -0.59 -15.32 -3.68
N VAL A 200 -1.19 -16.24 -2.92
CA VAL A 200 -2.64 -16.23 -2.63
C VAL A 200 -2.98 -15.38 -1.40
N SER A 201 -2.00 -15.16 -0.51
CA SER A 201 -2.17 -14.33 0.69
C SER A 201 -2.47 -12.86 0.36
N GLY A 202 -2.17 -12.44 -0.87
CA GLY A 202 -2.37 -11.09 -1.36
C GLY A 202 -1.32 -10.11 -0.87
N ASN A 203 -1.29 -8.93 -1.49
CA ASN A 203 -0.40 -7.84 -1.14
C ASN A 203 -1.16 -6.76 -0.35
N THR A 204 -0.99 -6.75 0.98
CA THR A 204 -1.68 -5.79 1.86
C THR A 204 -1.37 -4.33 1.49
N GLU A 205 -0.15 -4.05 1.00
CA GLU A 205 0.23 -2.71 0.59
C GLU A 205 -0.48 -2.27 -0.69
N GLU A 206 -0.70 -3.17 -1.64
CA GLU A 206 -1.49 -2.90 -2.84
C GLU A 206 -2.93 -2.52 -2.48
N ALA A 207 -3.57 -3.26 -1.58
CA ALA A 207 -4.91 -2.94 -1.10
C ALA A 207 -4.97 -1.56 -0.44
N HIS A 208 -3.97 -1.20 0.38
CA HIS A 208 -3.88 0.11 1.01
C HIS A 208 -3.68 1.24 -0.03
N GLN A 209 -2.81 1.02 -1.01
CA GLN A 209 -2.48 2.05 -2.01
C GLN A 209 -3.64 2.30 -2.98
N LEU A 210 -4.39 1.25 -3.31
CA LEU A 210 -5.58 1.32 -4.15
C LEU A 210 -6.78 1.98 -3.43
N ALA A 211 -6.89 1.83 -2.10
CA ALA A 211 -8.00 2.42 -1.33
C ALA A 211 -7.85 3.93 -1.10
N ASP A 212 -6.63 4.43 -0.86
CA ASP A 212 -6.41 5.76 -0.27
C ASP A 212 -5.85 6.81 -1.24
N ARG A 213 -5.45 6.45 -2.46
CA ARG A 213 -4.67 7.35 -3.33
C ARG A 213 -5.08 7.26 -4.79
N GLY A 214 -5.09 8.40 -5.48
CA GLY A 214 -5.26 8.51 -6.94
C GLY A 214 -4.09 7.95 -7.76
N LEU A 215 -3.40 6.93 -7.24
CA LEU A 215 -2.27 6.25 -7.83
C LEU A 215 -2.77 5.22 -8.86
N THR A 216 -2.10 5.11 -10.00
CA THR A 216 -2.45 4.11 -11.01
C THR A 216 -1.65 2.84 -10.79
N TYR A 217 -2.33 1.74 -10.48
CA TYR A 217 -1.71 0.43 -10.33
C TYR A 217 -1.97 -0.44 -11.58
N ARG A 218 -0.91 -0.92 -12.23
CA ARG A 218 -0.96 -1.72 -13.45
C ARG A 218 -0.18 -3.01 -13.29
N VAL A 219 -0.79 -4.16 -13.53
CA VAL A 219 -0.10 -5.46 -13.45
C VAL A 219 -0.31 -6.26 -14.72
N ILE A 220 0.76 -6.86 -15.22
CA ILE A 220 0.71 -7.89 -16.27
C ILE A 220 1.01 -9.23 -15.59
N TYR A 221 0.04 -10.12 -15.59
CA TYR A 221 0.15 -11.47 -15.08
C TYR A 221 0.59 -12.43 -16.18
N ASP A 222 1.53 -13.30 -15.85
CA ASP A 222 1.86 -14.45 -16.68
C ASP A 222 0.75 -15.50 -16.60
N ARG A 223 0.49 -16.20 -17.71
CA ARG A 223 -0.46 -17.32 -17.75
C ARG A 223 -0.19 -18.36 -16.64
N SER A 224 1.07 -18.65 -16.34
CA SER A 224 1.44 -19.61 -15.29
C SER A 224 1.06 -19.15 -13.89
N ALA A 225 0.96 -17.84 -13.64
CA ALA A 225 0.46 -17.30 -12.37
C ALA A 225 -1.01 -17.66 -12.16
N LEU A 226 -1.82 -17.59 -13.23
CA LEU A 226 -3.26 -17.84 -13.17
C LEU A 226 -3.59 -19.32 -12.89
N ALA A 227 -2.68 -20.23 -13.25
CA ALA A 227 -2.82 -21.66 -12.99
C ALA A 227 -2.68 -22.03 -11.50
N ILE A 228 -2.21 -21.11 -10.65
CA ILE A 228 -2.03 -21.36 -9.23
C ILE A 228 -3.41 -21.33 -8.54
N PRO A 229 -3.78 -22.41 -7.80
CA PRO A 229 -5.07 -22.47 -7.11
C PRO A 229 -5.28 -21.25 -6.20
N GLY A 230 -6.43 -20.58 -6.35
CA GLY A 230 -6.79 -19.38 -5.57
C GLY A 230 -6.19 -18.06 -6.06
N ARG A 231 -5.23 -18.07 -6.99
CA ARG A 231 -4.59 -16.84 -7.49
C ARG A 231 -5.57 -15.96 -8.26
N MET A 232 -6.40 -16.55 -9.11
CA MET A 232 -7.42 -15.79 -9.86
C MET A 232 -8.39 -15.02 -8.94
N ALA A 233 -8.81 -15.64 -7.83
CA ALA A 233 -9.69 -14.97 -6.85
C ALA A 233 -8.99 -13.82 -6.11
N GLU A 234 -7.67 -13.87 -5.97
CA GLU A 234 -6.88 -12.78 -5.41
C GLU A 234 -6.72 -11.62 -6.40
N ILE A 235 -6.39 -11.91 -7.67
CA ILE A 235 -6.30 -10.92 -8.74
C ILE A 235 -7.63 -10.16 -8.89
N TRP A 236 -8.76 -10.88 -8.84
CA TRP A 236 -10.09 -10.26 -8.90
C TRP A 236 -10.33 -9.25 -7.76
N ARG A 237 -9.79 -9.48 -6.56
CA ARG A 237 -9.90 -8.50 -5.44
C ARG A 237 -9.08 -7.24 -5.72
N GLY A 238 -7.90 -7.37 -6.34
CA GLY A 238 -7.09 -6.24 -6.80
C GLY A 238 -7.85 -5.41 -7.83
N ILE A 239 -8.40 -6.05 -8.86
CA ILE A 239 -9.21 -5.40 -9.91
C ILE A 239 -10.40 -4.64 -9.31
N GLN A 240 -11.13 -5.26 -8.37
CA GLN A 240 -12.25 -4.61 -7.66
C GLN A 240 -11.82 -3.38 -6.85
N SER A 241 -10.57 -3.37 -6.38
CA SER A 241 -9.98 -2.25 -5.64
C SER A 241 -9.44 -1.15 -6.57
N GLY A 242 -9.45 -1.36 -7.89
CA GLY A 242 -9.04 -0.37 -8.88
C GLY A 242 -7.76 -0.69 -9.63
N GLU A 243 -7.16 -1.85 -9.39
CA GLU A 243 -6.03 -2.37 -10.15
C GLU A 243 -6.42 -2.52 -11.63
N ARG A 244 -5.48 -2.18 -12.52
CA ARG A 244 -5.60 -2.48 -13.95
C ARG A 244 -4.78 -3.73 -14.23
N ALA A 245 -5.46 -4.85 -14.42
CA ALA A 245 -4.83 -6.13 -14.69
C ALA A 245 -4.87 -6.49 -16.18
N ARG A 246 -3.76 -7.03 -16.69
CA ARG A 246 -3.67 -7.66 -18.01
C ARG A 246 -2.98 -9.01 -17.92
N VAL A 247 -3.20 -9.88 -18.90
CA VAL A 247 -2.58 -11.20 -19.02
C VAL A 247 -1.71 -11.26 -20.27
N ALA A 248 -0.51 -11.81 -20.11
CA ALA A 248 0.38 -12.11 -21.23
C ALA A 248 0.70 -13.61 -21.28
N SER A 249 0.93 -14.11 -22.49
CA SER A 249 1.27 -15.53 -22.73
C SER A 249 2.64 -15.92 -22.17
N ASN A 250 3.57 -14.96 -22.11
CA ASN A 250 4.93 -15.15 -21.63
C ASN A 250 5.49 -13.82 -21.11
N VAL A 251 5.57 -13.69 -19.79
CA VAL A 251 6.22 -12.56 -19.11
C VAL A 251 7.70 -12.90 -18.90
N PRO A 252 8.65 -12.03 -19.30
CA PRO A 252 10.08 -12.40 -19.27
C PRO A 252 10.64 -12.57 -17.85
N MET A 253 10.20 -11.72 -16.91
CA MET A 253 10.73 -11.68 -15.54
C MET A 253 9.69 -11.15 -14.56
N LYS A 254 9.83 -11.52 -13.29
CA LYS A 254 9.09 -10.85 -12.21
C LYS A 254 9.74 -9.49 -11.98
N MET A 255 8.94 -8.44 -11.89
CA MET A 255 9.45 -7.07 -11.76
C MET A 255 8.40 -6.17 -11.13
N MET A 256 8.85 -5.16 -10.39
CA MET A 256 8.01 -4.06 -9.94
C MET A 256 8.70 -2.72 -10.20
N LEU A 257 7.95 -1.76 -10.74
CA LEU A 257 8.36 -0.39 -10.99
C LEU A 257 7.56 0.54 -10.08
N SER A 258 8.24 1.49 -9.45
CA SER A 258 7.64 2.57 -8.67
C SER A 258 7.91 3.89 -9.38
N ASP A 259 6.83 4.52 -9.83
CA ASP A 259 6.86 5.67 -10.74
C ASP A 259 7.81 5.39 -11.93
N ASP A 260 8.61 6.38 -12.34
CA ASP A 260 9.76 6.23 -13.25
C ASP A 260 11.07 6.44 -12.47
N ARG A 261 11.15 5.86 -11.26
CA ARG A 261 12.25 6.14 -10.32
C ARG A 261 13.03 4.92 -9.89
N LEU A 262 12.35 3.79 -9.67
CA LEU A 262 12.98 2.58 -9.19
C LEU A 262 12.36 1.35 -9.85
N ALA A 263 13.21 0.40 -10.23
CA ALA A 263 12.79 -0.95 -10.58
C ALA A 263 13.37 -1.96 -9.60
N LEU A 264 12.58 -2.97 -9.25
CA LEU A 264 13.02 -4.10 -8.45
C LEU A 264 12.78 -5.39 -9.23
N ILE A 265 13.86 -6.14 -9.46
CA ILE A 265 13.85 -7.39 -10.22
C ILE A 265 14.49 -8.47 -9.35
N PRO A 266 13.72 -9.46 -8.84
CA PRO A 266 14.29 -10.58 -8.09
C PRO A 266 15.33 -11.36 -8.91
N VAL A 267 16.41 -11.76 -8.25
CA VAL A 267 17.50 -12.53 -8.88
C VAL A 267 17.06 -13.99 -9.02
N MET A 268 17.32 -14.55 -10.20
CA MET A 268 17.12 -15.96 -10.49
C MET A 268 18.49 -16.64 -10.59
N THR A 269 18.73 -17.67 -9.79
CA THR A 269 19.99 -18.43 -9.80
C THR A 269 19.67 -19.92 -9.92
N GLY A 270 20.23 -20.60 -10.93
CA GLY A 270 19.98 -22.04 -11.12
C GLY A 270 18.52 -22.41 -11.41
N GLY A 271 17.69 -21.45 -11.85
CA GLY A 271 16.25 -21.64 -12.06
C GLY A 271 15.39 -21.41 -10.82
N GLU A 272 16.01 -21.12 -9.67
CA GLU A 272 15.32 -20.82 -8.42
C GLU A 272 15.39 -19.33 -8.09
N LEU A 273 14.41 -18.88 -7.29
CA LEU A 273 14.41 -17.52 -6.76
C LEU A 273 15.50 -17.41 -5.70
N ALA A 274 16.49 -16.55 -5.91
CA ALA A 274 17.43 -16.23 -4.87
C ALA A 274 16.78 -15.32 -3.83
N ASP A 275 17.30 -15.33 -2.60
CA ASP A 275 17.01 -14.31 -1.59
C ASP A 275 17.70 -12.98 -1.93
N ALA A 276 17.59 -12.53 -3.18
CA ALA A 276 18.21 -11.31 -3.65
C ALA A 276 17.38 -10.64 -4.75
N ALA A 277 17.55 -9.33 -4.94
CA ALA A 277 16.96 -8.58 -6.04
C ALA A 277 17.88 -7.45 -6.51
N TYR A 278 17.81 -7.15 -7.80
CA TYR A 278 18.38 -5.94 -8.38
C TYR A 278 17.44 -4.77 -8.15
N LEU A 279 17.92 -3.74 -7.46
CA LEU A 279 17.28 -2.44 -7.35
C LEU A 279 17.95 -1.49 -8.35
N ILE A 280 17.22 -1.12 -9.38
CA ILE A 280 17.69 -0.24 -10.45
C ILE A 280 17.27 1.19 -10.13
N HIS A 281 18.26 2.07 -10.04
CA HIS A 281 18.11 3.50 -9.80
C HIS A 281 17.94 4.28 -11.13
N PRO A 282 17.52 5.56 -11.08
CA PRO A 282 17.31 6.37 -12.29
C PRO A 282 18.52 6.36 -13.22
N SER A 283 18.34 5.83 -14.44
CA SER A 283 19.38 5.59 -15.44
C SER A 283 18.76 5.17 -16.77
N SER A 284 19.55 5.14 -17.85
CA SER A 284 19.09 4.62 -19.14
C SER A 284 18.67 3.15 -19.10
N LEU A 285 19.20 2.38 -18.15
CA LEU A 285 18.75 1.01 -17.88
C LEU A 285 17.33 1.01 -17.31
N LEU A 286 17.03 1.90 -16.35
CA LEU A 286 15.67 2.05 -15.85
C LEU A 286 14.71 2.47 -16.97
N ASP A 287 15.11 3.42 -17.81
CA ASP A 287 14.30 3.87 -18.95
C ASP A 287 13.95 2.70 -19.88
N ALA A 288 14.95 1.88 -20.24
CA ALA A 288 14.74 0.69 -21.08
C ALA A 288 13.80 -0.34 -20.42
N VAL A 289 13.89 -0.50 -19.10
CA VAL A 289 13.02 -1.40 -18.33
C VAL A 289 11.58 -0.86 -18.25
N CYS A 290 11.40 0.45 -18.14
CA CYS A 290 10.10 1.12 -18.23
C CYS A 290 9.47 0.91 -19.61
N GLU A 291 10.24 1.13 -20.69
CA GLU A 291 9.79 0.90 -22.07
C GLU A 291 9.41 -0.56 -22.33
N LEU A 292 10.18 -1.51 -21.79
CA LEU A 292 9.84 -2.93 -21.85
C LEU A 292 8.45 -3.20 -21.24
N PHE A 293 8.14 -2.59 -20.09
CA PHE A 293 6.82 -2.75 -19.49
C PHE A 293 5.72 -2.20 -20.40
N GLU A 294 5.87 -1.00 -20.96
CA GLU A 294 4.84 -0.40 -21.80
C GLU A 294 4.62 -1.23 -23.09
N ALA A 295 5.70 -1.71 -23.71
CA ALA A 295 5.62 -2.59 -24.88
C ALA A 295 4.90 -3.93 -24.58
N LEU A 296 5.12 -4.50 -23.39
CA LEU A 296 4.39 -5.69 -22.94
C LEU A 296 2.93 -5.36 -22.62
N TRP A 297 2.68 -4.21 -22.01
CA TRP A 297 1.35 -3.75 -21.63
C TRP A 297 0.44 -3.63 -22.83
N GLU A 298 0.91 -2.97 -23.90
CA GLU A 298 0.16 -2.80 -25.16
C GLU A 298 -0.25 -4.13 -25.80
N ARG A 299 0.59 -5.15 -25.69
CA ARG A 299 0.36 -6.49 -26.26
C ARG A 299 -0.46 -7.41 -25.36
N ALA A 300 -0.56 -7.10 -24.06
CA ALA A 300 -1.26 -7.93 -23.08
C ALA A 300 -2.78 -7.71 -23.15
N VAL A 301 -3.54 -8.77 -22.84
CA VAL A 301 -5.01 -8.77 -22.90
C VAL A 301 -5.59 -8.30 -21.56
N ALA A 302 -6.55 -7.38 -21.57
CA ALA A 302 -7.16 -6.88 -20.34
C ALA A 302 -8.08 -7.92 -19.69
N ILE A 303 -7.95 -8.07 -18.36
CA ILE A 303 -8.93 -8.81 -17.55
C ILE A 303 -10.09 -7.83 -17.30
N ASN A 304 -11.17 -7.96 -18.08
CA ASN A 304 -12.09 -6.85 -18.31
C ASN A 304 -12.79 -6.32 -17.04
N ARG A 305 -13.02 -5.01 -17.12
CA ARG A 305 -13.49 -4.07 -16.10
C ARG A 305 -14.92 -3.63 -16.46
N ALA A 306 -15.92 -4.08 -15.72
CA ALA A 306 -17.28 -3.57 -15.81
C ALA A 306 -17.77 -3.05 -14.45
N VAL A 307 -17.35 -1.83 -14.10
CA VAL A 307 -18.14 -0.98 -13.20
C VAL A 307 -18.20 0.40 -13.83
N ASN A 308 -19.14 0.57 -14.76
CA ASN A 308 -19.70 1.89 -15.00
C ASN A 308 -20.49 2.27 -13.75
N ARG A 309 -19.95 3.21 -12.97
CA ARG A 309 -20.73 3.98 -12.01
C ARG A 309 -21.67 4.88 -12.81
N GLY A 310 -22.95 4.54 -12.84
CA GLY A 310 -24.01 5.43 -13.32
C GLY A 310 -25.34 4.70 -13.50
N GLY A 311 -26.33 5.02 -12.66
CA GLY A 311 -27.73 4.70 -12.88
C GLY A 311 -28.38 3.90 -11.75
N ALA A 312 -29.41 4.48 -11.14
CA ALA A 312 -30.18 3.91 -10.03
C ALA A 312 -31.17 2.83 -10.48
N ASP A 313 -31.60 2.03 -9.49
CA ASP A 313 -32.89 1.31 -9.36
C ASP A 313 -33.52 0.65 -10.59
N GLN A 314 -33.64 -0.69 -10.54
CA GLN A 314 -34.93 -1.42 -10.40
C GLN A 314 -34.81 -2.85 -11.00
N PRO A 315 -35.35 -3.90 -10.35
CA PRO A 315 -35.47 -5.24 -10.93
C PRO A 315 -36.72 -5.31 -11.81
N ASP A 316 -36.65 -5.98 -12.97
CA ASP A 316 -37.68 -6.87 -13.51
C ASP A 316 -37.34 -7.33 -14.95
N ASP A 317 -37.85 -8.51 -15.27
CA ASP A 317 -37.61 -9.33 -16.46
C ASP A 317 -37.98 -8.65 -17.79
N VAL A 318 -37.08 -8.69 -18.79
CA VAL A 318 -37.48 -8.84 -20.21
C VAL A 318 -36.36 -9.49 -21.04
N GLU A 319 -36.74 -10.54 -21.76
CA GLU A 319 -36.03 -11.07 -22.92
C GLU A 319 -35.73 -9.95 -23.93
N LEU A 320 -34.57 -9.98 -24.58
CA LEU A 320 -34.43 -9.63 -26.00
C LEU A 320 -33.09 -10.16 -26.52
N ALA A 321 -33.18 -10.75 -27.72
CA ALA A 321 -32.13 -11.38 -28.48
C ALA A 321 -31.01 -10.39 -28.85
N ASP A 322 -29.78 -10.91 -28.90
CA ASP A 322 -28.82 -10.46 -29.90
C ASP A 322 -28.32 -11.70 -30.67
N GLU A 323 -28.83 -11.86 -31.88
CA GLU A 323 -28.25 -12.72 -32.91
C GLU A 323 -26.95 -12.07 -33.40
N GLY A 324 -25.93 -12.08 -32.54
CA GLY A 324 -24.57 -11.71 -32.88
C GLY A 324 -23.76 -12.96 -33.25
N HIS A 325 -23.34 -13.04 -34.51
CA HIS A 325 -22.36 -13.94 -35.14
C HIS A 325 -21.86 -15.18 -34.35
N PRO A 326 -21.93 -16.41 -34.91
CA PRO A 326 -21.54 -17.65 -34.24
C PRO A 326 -20.04 -17.79 -33.87
N ASP A 327 -19.23 -16.76 -34.07
CA ASP A 327 -17.77 -16.78 -33.92
C ASP A 327 -17.21 -15.72 -32.93
N GLN A 328 -18.08 -14.98 -32.22
CA GLN A 328 -17.65 -14.01 -31.20
C GLN A 328 -18.20 -14.34 -29.81
N LEU A 329 -17.32 -14.34 -28.81
CA LEU A 329 -17.69 -14.47 -27.40
C LEU A 329 -18.32 -13.16 -26.94
N ALA A 330 -19.52 -13.23 -26.34
CA ALA A 330 -20.10 -12.07 -25.70
C ALA A 330 -19.36 -11.79 -24.39
N ASP A 331 -19.34 -10.53 -23.93
CA ASP A 331 -18.67 -10.11 -22.68
C ASP A 331 -19.06 -10.95 -21.46
N ARG A 332 -20.28 -11.50 -21.46
CA ARG A 332 -20.80 -12.36 -20.40
C ARG A 332 -20.28 -13.81 -20.46
N ASP A 333 -19.82 -14.29 -21.61
CA ASP A 333 -19.23 -15.63 -21.75
C ASP A 333 -17.81 -15.68 -21.18
N VAL A 334 -17.07 -14.58 -21.26
CA VAL A 334 -15.73 -14.44 -20.64
C VAL A 334 -15.83 -14.59 -19.12
N GLU A 335 -16.81 -13.91 -18.51
CA GLU A 335 -17.08 -14.00 -17.07
C GLU A 335 -17.50 -15.42 -16.65
N LEU A 336 -18.36 -16.06 -17.47
CA LEU A 336 -18.74 -17.46 -17.29
C LEU A 336 -17.54 -18.40 -17.37
N ILE A 337 -16.67 -18.23 -18.37
CA ILE A 337 -15.46 -19.07 -18.56
C ILE A 337 -14.52 -18.92 -17.36
N GLY A 338 -14.33 -17.71 -16.83
CA GLY A 338 -13.52 -17.49 -15.64
C GLY A 338 -14.06 -18.23 -14.41
N LEU A 339 -15.38 -18.24 -14.22
CA LEU A 339 -16.03 -18.98 -13.13
C LEU A 339 -15.95 -20.51 -13.34
N LEU A 340 -16.06 -20.98 -14.59
CA LEU A 340 -15.89 -22.40 -14.93
C LEU A 340 -14.46 -22.87 -14.68
N ALA A 341 -13.45 -22.10 -15.09
CA ALA A 341 -12.04 -22.37 -14.81
C ALA A 341 -11.74 -22.36 -13.30
N GLY A 342 -12.46 -21.53 -12.53
CA GLY A 342 -12.41 -21.49 -11.07
C GLY A 342 -13.19 -22.61 -10.36
N GLY A 343 -13.79 -23.55 -11.10
CA GLY A 343 -14.52 -24.69 -10.54
C GLY A 343 -15.86 -24.34 -9.87
N ALA A 344 -16.46 -23.20 -10.21
CA ALA A 344 -17.78 -22.82 -9.68
C ALA A 344 -18.88 -23.78 -10.17
N THR A 345 -19.86 -24.06 -9.31
CA THR A 345 -21.05 -24.83 -9.70
C THR A 345 -22.03 -23.97 -10.46
N ASP A 346 -22.92 -24.58 -11.25
CA ASP A 346 -23.87 -23.85 -12.10
C ASP A 346 -24.84 -22.98 -11.27
N GLU A 347 -25.16 -23.38 -10.04
CA GLU A 347 -25.98 -22.59 -9.11
C GLU A 347 -25.22 -21.38 -8.54
N ARG A 348 -23.90 -21.49 -8.39
CA ARG A 348 -23.05 -20.36 -7.98
C ARG A 348 -22.88 -19.39 -9.14
N ILE A 349 -22.61 -19.90 -10.33
CA ILE A 349 -22.50 -19.11 -11.57
C ILE A 349 -23.82 -18.36 -11.84
N ALA A 350 -24.95 -19.05 -11.75
CA ALA A 350 -26.29 -18.47 -11.92
C ALA A 350 -26.51 -17.26 -11.00
N ARG A 351 -26.20 -17.42 -9.70
CA ARG A 351 -26.32 -16.31 -8.74
C ARG A 351 -25.34 -15.17 -9.01
N THR A 352 -24.11 -15.48 -9.40
CA THR A 352 -23.09 -14.46 -9.67
C THR A 352 -23.41 -13.64 -10.92
N LEU A 353 -23.92 -14.28 -11.97
CA LEU A 353 -24.20 -13.63 -13.26
C LEU A 353 -25.64 -13.08 -13.37
N GLY A 354 -26.48 -13.30 -12.36
CA GLY A 354 -27.91 -12.94 -12.41
C GLY A 354 -28.70 -13.77 -13.43
N TRP A 355 -28.28 -15.02 -13.67
CA TRP A 355 -28.85 -15.92 -14.67
C TRP A 355 -29.66 -17.04 -14.03
N SER A 356 -30.59 -17.62 -14.78
CA SER A 356 -31.15 -18.93 -14.44
C SER A 356 -30.14 -20.05 -14.69
N VAL A 357 -30.20 -21.16 -13.92
CA VAL A 357 -29.32 -22.33 -14.13
C VAL A 357 -29.45 -22.89 -15.56
N ARG A 358 -30.65 -22.81 -16.15
CA ARG A 358 -30.89 -23.18 -17.55
C ARG A 358 -30.09 -22.31 -18.53
N THR A 359 -29.97 -21.02 -18.25
CA THR A 359 -29.17 -20.08 -19.06
C THR A 359 -27.69 -20.42 -18.94
N VAL A 360 -27.20 -20.72 -17.72
CA VAL A 360 -25.82 -21.19 -17.50
C VAL A 360 -25.55 -22.45 -18.34
N HIS A 361 -26.39 -23.48 -18.24
CA HIS A 361 -26.20 -24.72 -19.02
C HIS A 361 -26.16 -24.47 -20.53
N ARG A 362 -27.02 -23.60 -21.07
CA ARG A 362 -27.04 -23.26 -22.50
C ARG A 362 -25.73 -22.60 -22.94
N HIS A 363 -25.23 -21.64 -22.17
CA HIS A 363 -23.97 -20.94 -22.49
C HIS A 363 -22.75 -21.86 -22.32
N VAL A 364 -22.71 -22.68 -21.25
CA VAL A 364 -21.68 -23.71 -21.05
C VAL A 364 -21.64 -24.69 -22.21
N HIS A 365 -22.81 -25.19 -22.65
CA HIS A 365 -22.89 -26.11 -23.78
C HIS A 365 -22.37 -25.47 -25.06
N ARG A 366 -22.75 -24.22 -25.35
CA ARG A 366 -22.23 -23.47 -26.50
C ARG A 366 -20.71 -23.32 -26.44
N ILE A 367 -20.15 -22.95 -25.28
CA ILE A 367 -18.69 -22.83 -25.09
C ILE A 367 -18.01 -24.18 -25.30
N MET A 368 -18.55 -25.27 -24.73
CA MET A 368 -18.06 -26.63 -24.94
C MET A 368 -18.04 -27.02 -26.42
N THR A 369 -19.09 -26.67 -27.17
CA THR A 369 -19.16 -26.90 -28.62
C THR A 369 -18.12 -26.07 -29.38
N MET A 370 -17.98 -24.77 -29.06
CA MET A 370 -17.01 -23.88 -29.71
C MET A 370 -15.56 -24.30 -29.46
N VAL A 371 -15.27 -24.85 -28.28
CA VAL A 371 -13.92 -25.27 -27.90
C VAL A 371 -13.63 -26.74 -28.13
N GLY A 372 -14.63 -27.54 -28.52
CA GLY A 372 -14.50 -28.98 -28.74
C GLY A 372 -14.21 -29.76 -27.44
N ALA A 373 -14.78 -29.32 -26.33
CA ALA A 373 -14.57 -29.94 -25.02
C ALA A 373 -15.72 -30.89 -24.65
N GLU A 374 -15.37 -32.07 -24.10
CA GLU A 374 -16.34 -33.07 -23.65
C GLU A 374 -16.79 -32.84 -22.20
N THR A 375 -16.00 -32.07 -21.44
CA THR A 375 -16.33 -31.70 -20.06
C THR A 375 -16.27 -30.20 -19.85
N ARG A 376 -17.11 -29.68 -18.95
CA ARG A 376 -17.14 -28.23 -18.60
C ARG A 376 -15.82 -27.71 -18.04
N PHE A 377 -15.08 -28.56 -17.32
CA PHE A 377 -13.74 -28.23 -16.82
C PHE A 377 -12.75 -28.09 -17.97
N GLN A 378 -12.80 -29.00 -18.94
CA GLN A 378 -12.00 -28.90 -20.17
C GLN A 378 -12.37 -27.65 -20.97
N ALA A 379 -13.66 -27.26 -21.03
CA ALA A 379 -14.07 -26.02 -21.68
C ALA A 379 -13.48 -24.76 -21.02
N GLY A 380 -13.51 -24.68 -19.69
CA GLY A 380 -12.85 -23.60 -18.96
C GLY A 380 -11.34 -23.54 -19.22
N MET A 381 -10.67 -24.70 -19.17
CA MET A 381 -9.22 -24.82 -19.42
C MET A 381 -8.81 -24.54 -20.86
N GLU A 382 -9.62 -24.94 -21.83
CA GLU A 382 -9.40 -24.71 -23.27
C GLU A 382 -9.58 -23.24 -23.62
N ALA A 383 -10.62 -22.61 -23.07
CA ALA A 383 -10.87 -21.19 -23.27
C ALA A 383 -9.75 -20.32 -22.67
N VAL A 384 -9.20 -20.69 -21.49
CA VAL A 384 -7.98 -20.05 -20.95
C VAL A 384 -6.78 -20.28 -21.87
N ARG A 385 -6.62 -21.49 -22.43
CA ARG A 385 -5.51 -21.80 -23.36
C ARG A 385 -5.59 -20.99 -24.65
N ARG A 386 -6.80 -20.76 -25.15
CA ARG A 386 -7.09 -19.95 -26.35
C ARG A 386 -7.10 -18.44 -26.08
N GLY A 387 -6.90 -18.03 -24.82
CA GLY A 387 -6.83 -16.62 -24.42
C GLY A 387 -8.18 -15.91 -24.45
N TRP A 388 -9.27 -16.64 -24.23
CA TRP A 388 -10.62 -16.10 -24.14
C TRP A 388 -10.91 -15.46 -22.78
N VAL A 389 -10.11 -15.81 -21.77
CA VAL A 389 -10.10 -15.26 -20.40
C VAL A 389 -8.67 -15.22 -19.89
#